data_AF-A0A975JZU8-F1
#
_entry.id   AF-A0A975JZU8-F1
#
_cell.length_a   1.000
_cell.length_b   1.000
_cell.length_c   1.000
_cell.angle_alpha   90.00
_cell.angle_beta   90.00
_cell.angle_gamma   90.00
#
_symmetry.space_group_name_H-M   'P 1'
#
loop_
_entity.id
_entity.type
_entity.pdbx_description
1 polymer ?
#
loop_
_entity_poly.entity_id
_entity_poly.type
_entity_poly.pdbx_seq_one_letter_code
_entity_poly.pdbx_strand_id
1 'polypeptide(L)'
;MNYSVLPPEINSLRMFASPGSVPLLNAAAAWNGLASELGAAASSFSSVISGLAGDSWQGAAAAAMAAGQAKAVAGTPTSPERRMEPHSD
;
A
#
# COMPACT_ATOMS: atom_id res chain seq x y z
N MET A 1 -22.84 10.91 15.63
CA MET A 1 -23.93 9.94 15.39
C MET A 1 -24.33 9.33 16.73
N ASN A 2 -25.60 9.35 17.14
CA ASN A 2 -26.04 8.78 18.41
C ASN A 2 -27.16 7.76 18.17
N TYR A 3 -26.86 6.47 18.34
CA TYR A 3 -27.80 5.36 18.14
C TYR A 3 -28.69 5.12 19.36
N SER A 4 -28.30 5.60 20.55
CA SER A 4 -29.01 5.38 21.81
C SER A 4 -30.33 6.16 21.92
N VAL A 5 -30.54 7.17 21.06
CA VAL A 5 -31.78 7.96 21.02
C VAL A 5 -32.85 7.30 20.14
N LEU A 6 -32.49 6.30 19.32
CA LEU A 6 -33.44 5.55 18.50
C LEU A 6 -33.88 4.27 19.22
N PRO A 7 -35.16 3.86 19.05
CA PRO A 7 -35.62 2.56 19.53
C PRO A 7 -34.80 1.40 18.92
N PRO A 8 -34.66 0.27 19.65
CA PRO A 8 -33.88 -0.89 19.19
C PRO A 8 -34.40 -1.46 17.87
N GLU A 9 -35.69 -1.32 17.55
CA GLU A 9 -36.31 -1.76 16.29
C GLU A 9 -35.70 -1.01 15.10
N ILE A 10 -35.51 0.30 15.23
CA ILE A 10 -34.96 1.13 14.15
C ILE A 10 -33.48 0.83 13.91
N ASN A 11 -32.72 0.64 15.01
CA ASN A 11 -31.31 0.28 14.91
C ASN A 11 -31.13 -1.12 14.30
N SER A 12 -31.99 -2.07 14.70
CA SER A 12 -31.97 -3.44 14.19
C SER A 12 -32.35 -3.48 12.71
N LEU A 13 -33.41 -2.79 12.30
CA LEU A 13 -33.81 -2.70 10.89
C LEU A 13 -32.68 -2.16 10.01
N ARG A 14 -31.93 -1.16 10.46
CA ARG A 14 -30.77 -0.64 9.73
C ARG A 14 -29.64 -1.66 9.58
N MET A 15 -29.40 -2.47 10.62
CA MET A 15 -28.38 -3.52 10.59
C MET A 15 -28.77 -4.67 9.66
N PHE A 16 -30.02 -5.12 9.73
CA PHE A 16 -30.50 -6.27 8.94
C PHE A 16 -30.89 -5.94 7.50
N ALA A 17 -31.25 -4.69 7.20
CA ALA A 17 -31.48 -4.24 5.82
C ALA A 17 -30.17 -3.93 5.06
N SER A 18 -29.00 -4.11 5.70
CA SER A 18 -27.70 -3.89 5.09
C SER A 18 -27.41 -4.93 3.99
N PRO A 19 -26.73 -4.57 2.88
CA PRO A 19 -26.32 -5.48 1.81
C PRO A 19 -25.27 -6.54 2.22
N GLY A 20 -25.00 -6.71 3.51
CA GLY A 20 -24.01 -7.65 4.03
C GLY A 20 -22.58 -7.28 3.68
N SER A 21 -21.67 -8.26 3.76
CA SER A 21 -20.23 -8.06 3.53
C SER A 21 -19.80 -8.25 2.07
N VAL A 22 -20.69 -8.67 1.16
CA VAL A 22 -20.34 -8.97 -0.24
C VAL A 22 -19.64 -7.80 -0.94
N PRO A 23 -20.10 -6.53 -0.82
CA PRO A 23 -19.38 -5.40 -1.41
C PRO A 23 -17.96 -5.22 -0.85
N LEU A 24 -17.76 -5.52 0.44
CA LEU A 24 -16.45 -5.45 1.09
C LEU A 24 -15.51 -6.57 0.61
N LEU A 25 -16.06 -7.78 0.40
CA LEU A 25 -15.31 -8.91 -0.17
C LEU A 25 -14.89 -8.64 -1.62
N ASN A 26 -15.78 -8.05 -2.43
CA ASN A 26 -15.46 -7.65 -3.80
C ASN A 26 -14.36 -6.59 -3.83
N ALA A 27 -14.44 -5.58 -2.95
CA ALA A 27 -13.38 -4.59 -2.80
C ALA A 27 -12.04 -5.23 -2.40
N ALA A 28 -12.05 -6.18 -1.45
CA ALA A 28 -10.84 -6.91 -1.06
C ALA A 28 -10.24 -7.71 -2.23
N ALA A 29 -11.07 -8.37 -3.05
CA ALA A 29 -10.62 -9.07 -4.24
C ALA A 29 -10.00 -8.11 -5.28
N ALA A 30 -10.61 -6.94 -5.49
CA ALA A 30 -10.06 -5.92 -6.38
C ALA A 30 -8.70 -5.39 -5.90
N TRP A 31 -8.54 -5.15 -4.59
CA TRP A 31 -7.26 -4.75 -4.00
C TRP A 31 -6.19 -5.84 -4.16
N ASN A 32 -6.56 -7.12 -3.98
CA ASN A 32 -5.65 -8.23 -4.23
C ASN A 32 -5.21 -8.31 -5.70
N GLY A 33 -6.14 -8.09 -6.64
CA GLY A 33 -5.84 -8.00 -8.07
C GLY A 33 -4.83 -6.89 -8.38
N LEU A 34 -5.09 -5.69 -7.87
CA LEU A 34 -4.18 -4.55 -8.04
C LEU A 34 -2.78 -4.83 -7.47
N ALA A 35 -2.69 -5.44 -6.29
CA ALA A 35 -1.41 -5.81 -5.68
C ALA A 35 -0.63 -6.82 -6.55
N SER A 36 -1.33 -7.79 -7.14
CA SER A 36 -0.73 -8.76 -8.07
C SER A 36 -0.18 -8.09 -9.32
N GLU A 37 -0.95 -7.19 -9.94
CA GLU A 37 -0.52 -6.45 -11.13
C GLU A 37 0.69 -5.56 -10.84
N LEU A 38 0.70 -4.88 -9.68
CA LEU A 38 1.82 -4.04 -9.27
C LEU A 38 3.10 -4.86 -9.02
N GLY A 39 2.97 -6.05 -8.42
CA GLY A 39 4.08 -6.99 -8.24
C GLY A 39 4.65 -7.51 -9.56
N ALA A 40 3.78 -7.84 -10.52
CA ALA A 40 4.19 -8.25 -11.87
C ALA A 40 4.91 -7.11 -12.61
N ALA A 41 4.39 -5.88 -12.53
CA ALA A 41 5.01 -4.70 -13.12
C ALA A 41 6.41 -4.42 -12.53
N ALA A 42 6.54 -4.49 -11.20
CA ALA A 42 7.84 -4.32 -10.53
C ALA A 42 8.85 -5.39 -10.96
N SER A 43 8.42 -6.65 -11.09
CA SER A 43 9.27 -7.75 -11.57
C SER A 43 9.71 -7.52 -13.02
N SER A 44 8.81 -7.05 -13.88
CA SER A 44 9.12 -6.68 -15.27
C SER A 44 10.16 -5.57 -15.35
N PHE A 45 9.98 -4.48 -14.59
CA PHE A 45 10.96 -3.38 -14.54
C PHE A 45 12.33 -3.85 -14.04
N SER A 46 12.36 -4.68 -12.99
CA SER A 46 13.60 -5.26 -12.49
C SER A 46 14.32 -6.11 -13.54
N SER A 47 13.59 -6.91 -14.31
CA SER A 47 14.14 -7.70 -15.42
C SER A 47 14.75 -6.81 -16.51
N VAL A 48 14.06 -5.75 -16.92
CA VAL A 48 14.56 -4.80 -17.94
C VAL A 48 15.81 -4.08 -17.45
N ILE A 49 15.80 -3.59 -16.21
CA ILE A 49 16.97 -2.93 -15.59
C ILE A 49 18.16 -3.88 -15.53
N SER A 50 17.94 -5.13 -15.11
CA SER A 50 19.00 -6.13 -14.99
C SER A 50 19.58 -6.51 -16.35
N GLY A 51 18.74 -6.70 -17.37
CA GLY A 51 19.21 -6.95 -18.73
C GLY A 51 20.03 -5.79 -19.27
N LEU A 52 19.54 -4.55 -19.12
CA LEU A 52 20.27 -3.37 -19.58
C LEU A 52 21.63 -3.20 -18.88
N ALA A 53 21.71 -3.42 -17.57
CA ALA A 53 22.94 -3.34 -16.79
C ALA A 53 23.92 -4.50 -17.09
N GLY A 54 23.42 -5.68 -17.42
CA GLY A 54 24.22 -6.85 -17.78
C GLY A 54 24.82 -6.79 -19.19
N ASP A 55 24.15 -6.11 -20.12
CA ASP A 55 24.53 -6.07 -21.52
C ASP A 55 25.28 -4.78 -21.89
N SER A 56 24.54 -3.75 -22.32
CA SER A 56 25.07 -2.62 -23.09
C SER A 56 25.28 -1.35 -22.28
N TRP A 57 24.69 -1.25 -21.08
CA TRP A 57 24.79 -0.07 -20.24
C TRP A 57 25.82 -0.28 -19.12
N GLN A 58 27.09 -0.02 -19.47
CA GLN A 58 28.23 -0.13 -18.56
C GLN A 58 28.97 1.21 -18.43
N GLY A 59 29.72 1.40 -17.33
CA GLY A 59 30.54 2.60 -17.07
C GLY A 59 30.03 3.51 -15.93
N ALA A 60 30.72 4.62 -15.69
CA ALA A 60 30.52 5.48 -14.52
C ALA A 60 29.07 6.05 -14.40
N ALA A 61 28.43 6.33 -15.53
CA ALA A 61 27.03 6.81 -15.55
C ALA A 61 26.03 5.71 -15.16
N ALA A 62 26.27 4.46 -15.57
CA ALA A 62 25.44 3.31 -15.18
C ALA A 62 25.59 3.01 -13.68
N ALA A 63 26.82 3.08 -13.16
CA ALA A 63 27.10 2.90 -11.73
C ALA A 63 26.41 3.96 -10.85
N ALA A 64 26.36 5.22 -11.29
CA ALA A 64 25.68 6.30 -10.58
C ALA A 64 24.14 6.08 -10.49
N MET A 65 23.50 5.61 -11.56
CA MET A 65 22.05 5.33 -11.57
C MET A 65 21.68 4.14 -10.68
N ALA A 66 22.49 3.09 -10.64
CA ALA A 66 22.28 1.95 -9.75
C ALA A 66 22.34 2.35 -8.27
N ALA A 67 23.29 3.21 -7.89
CA ALA A 67 23.38 3.76 -6.53
C ALA A 67 22.13 4.60 -6.17
N GLY A 68 21.57 5.34 -7.13
CA GLY A 68 20.33 6.09 -6.93
C GLY A 68 19.11 5.22 -6.64
N GLN A 69 18.95 4.09 -7.36
CA GLN A 69 17.85 3.15 -7.12
C GLN A 69 17.97 2.43 -5.78
N ALA A 70 19.18 2.02 -5.38
CA ALA A 70 19.40 1.42 -4.07
C ALA A 70 18.95 2.34 -2.92
N LYS A 71 19.16 3.65 -3.07
CA LYS A 71 18.71 4.66 -2.10
C LYS A 71 17.17 4.83 -2.08
N ALA A 72 16.51 4.72 -3.22
CA ALA A 72 15.05 4.80 -3.29
C ALA A 72 14.36 3.57 -2.65
N VAL A 73 14.93 2.38 -2.86
CA VAL A 73 14.47 1.13 -2.22
C VAL A 73 14.76 1.11 -0.72
N ALA A 74 15.91 1.62 -0.28
CA ALA A 74 16.23 1.75 1.15
C ALA A 74 15.48 2.91 1.84
N GLY A 75 14.80 3.75 1.07
CA GLY A 75 14.16 4.97 1.53
C GLY A 75 12.72 4.83 2.01
N THR A 76 12.17 3.63 2.15
CA THR A 76 10.94 3.45 2.95
C THR A 76 11.30 3.63 4.42
N PRO A 77 10.95 4.73 5.09
CA PRO A 77 11.25 4.85 6.50
C PRO A 77 10.41 3.80 7.23
N THR A 78 11.06 2.74 7.72
CA THR A 78 10.56 2.05 8.91
C THR A 78 10.61 3.09 10.01
N SER A 79 9.49 3.78 10.26
CA SER A 79 9.35 4.73 11.36
C SER A 79 9.29 3.93 12.65
N PRO A 80 10.33 3.91 13.51
CA PRO A 80 10.14 3.50 14.88
C PRO A 80 9.63 4.73 15.65
N GLU A 81 8.49 4.56 16.33
CA GLU A 81 8.22 5.28 17.56
C GLU A 81 8.03 6.82 17.44
N ARG A 82 6.77 7.25 17.27
CA ARG A 82 6.33 8.54 17.83
C ARG A 82 6.41 8.44 19.35
N ARG A 83 7.61 8.66 19.90
CA ARG A 83 7.80 8.92 21.32
C ARG A 83 7.05 10.20 21.65
N MET A 84 6.02 10.05 22.47
CA MET A 84 5.20 11.10 23.03
C MET A 84 6.10 12.12 23.75
N GLU A 85 6.24 13.31 23.18
CA GLU A 85 6.61 14.50 23.94
C GLU A 85 5.35 14.99 24.67
N PRO A 86 5.35 15.12 26.01
CA PRO A 86 4.24 15.72 26.72
C PRO A 86 4.23 17.23 26.47
N HIS A 87 3.18 17.70 25.81
CA HIS A 87 2.84 19.12 25.75
C HIS A 87 2.30 19.52 27.12
N SER A 88 3.08 20.29 27.87
CA SER A 88 2.60 20.98 29.07
C SER A 88 2.24 22.42 28.70
N ASP A 89 1.02 22.82 29.09
CA ASP A 89 0.53 24.20 29.17
C ASP A 89 1.36 25.06 30.16
#